data_AF-A0A2U1SMY9-F1
#
_entry.id   AF-A0A2U1SMY9-F1
#
_cell.length_a   1.000
_cell.length_b   1.000
_cell.length_c   1.000
_cell.angle_alpha   90.00
_cell.angle_beta   90.00
_cell.angle_gamma   90.00
#
_symmetry.space_group_name_H-M   'P 1'
#
loop_
_entity.id
_entity.type
_entity.pdbx_description
1 polymer ?
#
loop_
_entity_poly.entity_id
_entity_poly.type
_entity_poly.pdbx_seq_one_letter_code
_entity_poly.pdbx_strand_id
1 'polypeptide(L)'
;MEESAGEGQSIEARAALLLQLRRAGVRDLAIMRAFETTPRALFAPYRFRDLSARDMSLPIGCGQTMPAAAELARRLEALRIEPLHRVLEVGTGSGFGAAVLSRLAREVVTIERYETLAIEARQRLAEVGRANVEVLFGDGIAANETRGYFDRIILHMSFHEPPHSVLAALTPGGTALFGRIQAPAEEGERPLARLCLSHRAGDAIWTDSDLGPSRLGASLAGRAKAL
;
A
#
# COMPACT_ATOMS: atom_id res chain seq x y z
N MET A 1 -16.74 -36.50 4.70
CA MET A 1 -15.60 -36.03 5.50
C MET A 1 -14.65 -35.32 4.55
N GLU A 2 -14.89 -34.03 4.30
CA GLU A 2 -14.14 -33.26 3.30
C GLU A 2 -13.99 -31.81 3.77
N GLU A 3 -13.77 -31.62 5.08
CA GLU A 3 -13.81 -30.30 5.72
C GLU A 3 -12.47 -29.85 6.33
N SER A 4 -11.35 -30.58 6.14
CA SER A 4 -10.10 -30.28 6.86
C SER A 4 -8.91 -29.76 6.03
N ALA A 5 -8.98 -29.77 4.69
CA ALA A 5 -7.84 -29.37 3.85
C ALA A 5 -7.77 -27.84 3.61
N GLY A 6 -8.92 -27.16 3.49
CA GLY A 6 -9.00 -25.73 3.18
C GLY A 6 -8.71 -24.80 4.38
N GLU A 7 -9.10 -25.19 5.59
CA GLU A 7 -8.82 -24.42 6.81
C GLU A 7 -7.39 -24.61 7.31
N GLY A 8 -6.85 -25.82 7.21
CA GLY A 8 -5.48 -26.17 7.60
C GLY A 8 -4.41 -25.46 6.76
N GLN A 9 -4.62 -25.36 5.44
CA GLN A 9 -3.76 -24.55 4.57
C GLN A 9 -3.75 -23.07 4.96
N SER A 10 -4.82 -22.55 5.56
CA SER A 10 -4.90 -21.14 5.96
C SER A 10 -4.06 -20.82 7.21
N ILE A 11 -3.95 -21.75 8.16
CA ILE A 11 -3.20 -21.53 9.42
C ILE A 11 -1.69 -21.62 9.16
N GLU A 12 -1.24 -22.65 8.44
CA GLU A 12 0.17 -22.81 8.09
C GLU A 12 0.67 -21.66 7.22
N ALA A 13 -0.12 -21.24 6.23
CA ALA A 13 0.19 -20.09 5.38
C ALA A 13 0.33 -18.79 6.18
N ARG A 14 -0.58 -18.55 7.15
CA ARG A 14 -0.50 -17.39 8.05
C ARG A 14 0.75 -17.47 8.93
N ALA A 15 1.02 -18.62 9.55
CA ALA A 15 2.19 -18.80 10.39
C ALA A 15 3.50 -18.59 9.60
N ALA A 16 3.59 -19.13 8.39
CA ALA A 16 4.73 -18.95 7.49
C ALA A 16 4.94 -17.48 7.15
N LEU A 17 3.87 -16.76 6.78
CA LEU A 17 3.92 -15.33 6.49
C LEU A 17 4.45 -14.53 7.69
N LEU A 18 3.92 -14.78 8.89
CA LEU A 18 4.35 -14.08 10.11
C LEU A 18 5.81 -14.38 10.48
N LEU A 19 6.26 -15.61 10.29
CA LEU A 19 7.67 -15.95 10.48
C LEU A 19 8.58 -15.21 9.49
N GLN A 20 8.14 -15.03 8.25
CA GLN A 20 8.87 -14.24 7.26
C GLN A 20 8.93 -12.76 7.64
N LEU A 21 7.82 -12.17 8.11
CA LEU A 21 7.81 -10.78 8.60
C LEU A 21 8.80 -10.59 9.76
N ARG A 22 8.81 -11.50 10.74
CA ARG A 22 9.77 -11.47 11.86
C ARG A 22 11.21 -11.59 11.39
N ARG A 23 11.50 -12.51 10.46
CA ARG A 23 12.84 -12.67 9.87
C ARG A 23 13.28 -11.41 9.11
N ALA A 24 12.34 -10.71 8.50
CA ALA A 24 12.56 -9.44 7.82
C ALA A 24 12.71 -8.23 8.77
N GLY A 25 12.67 -8.47 10.09
CA GLY A 25 12.90 -7.45 11.11
C GLY A 25 11.65 -6.70 11.59
N VAL A 26 10.46 -7.09 11.13
CA VAL A 26 9.19 -6.48 11.57
C VAL A 26 8.93 -6.88 13.02
N ARG A 27 8.76 -5.89 13.89
CA ARG A 27 8.63 -6.08 15.35
C ARG A 27 7.34 -5.49 15.92
N ASP A 28 6.72 -4.57 15.21
CA ASP A 28 5.47 -3.95 15.67
C ASP A 28 4.33 -4.98 15.75
N LEU A 29 3.78 -5.17 16.95
CA LEU A 29 2.75 -6.17 17.22
C LEU A 29 1.40 -5.83 16.57
N ALA A 30 1.07 -4.55 16.42
CA ALA A 30 -0.16 -4.13 15.75
C ALA A 30 -0.07 -4.45 14.25
N ILE A 31 1.09 -4.19 13.63
CA ILE A 31 1.34 -4.55 12.24
C ILE A 31 1.32 -6.07 12.06
N MET A 32 1.99 -6.83 12.93
CA MET A 32 1.96 -8.30 12.88
C MET A 32 0.53 -8.85 12.93
N ARG A 33 -0.32 -8.34 13.83
CA ARG A 33 -1.74 -8.72 13.92
C ARG A 33 -2.55 -8.30 12.69
N ALA A 34 -2.25 -7.12 12.13
CA ALA A 34 -2.91 -6.65 10.92
C ALA A 34 -2.64 -7.58 9.73
N PHE A 35 -1.40 -8.06 9.57
CA PHE A 35 -1.05 -9.05 8.56
C PHE A 35 -1.65 -10.43 8.85
N GLU A 36 -1.59 -10.91 10.09
CA GLU A 36 -2.17 -12.20 10.52
C GLU A 36 -3.65 -12.32 10.15
N THR A 37 -4.40 -11.24 10.41
CA THR A 37 -5.84 -11.20 10.23
C THR A 37 -6.26 -10.79 8.82
N THR A 38 -5.32 -10.44 7.93
CA THR A 38 -5.62 -10.11 6.53
C THR A 38 -5.32 -11.32 5.64
N PRO A 39 -6.34 -11.94 5.02
CA PRO A 39 -6.15 -13.13 4.20
C PRO A 39 -5.46 -12.77 2.86
N ARG A 40 -4.14 -12.69 2.85
CA ARG A 40 -3.34 -12.28 1.68
C ARG A 40 -3.66 -13.06 0.40
N ALA A 41 -4.00 -14.34 0.52
CA ALA A 41 -4.44 -15.19 -0.59
C ALA A 41 -5.68 -14.67 -1.32
N LEU A 42 -6.58 -13.98 -0.62
CA LEU A 42 -7.78 -13.40 -1.21
C LEU A 42 -7.46 -12.26 -2.18
N PHE A 43 -6.38 -11.53 -1.91
CA PHE A 43 -5.91 -10.42 -2.72
C PHE A 43 -4.94 -10.84 -3.83
N ALA A 44 -4.56 -12.13 -3.88
CA ALA A 44 -3.75 -12.68 -4.94
C ALA A 44 -4.63 -13.15 -6.11
N PRO A 45 -4.19 -12.97 -7.38
CA PRO A 45 -4.83 -13.60 -8.52
C PRO A 45 -4.83 -15.13 -8.36
N TYR A 46 -5.86 -15.79 -8.90
CA TYR A 46 -6.08 -17.23 -8.71
C TYR A 46 -4.82 -18.07 -8.98
N ARG A 47 -4.14 -17.83 -10.11
CA ARG A 47 -2.89 -18.51 -10.52
C ARG A 47 -1.69 -18.37 -9.57
N PHE A 48 -1.77 -17.46 -8.59
CA PHE A 48 -0.69 -17.17 -7.64
C PHE A 48 -1.12 -17.34 -6.18
N ARG A 49 -2.31 -17.88 -5.90
CA ARG A 49 -2.80 -18.07 -4.53
C ARG A 49 -1.85 -18.91 -3.67
N ASP A 50 -1.29 -19.97 -4.22
CA ASP A 50 -0.33 -20.85 -3.52
C ASP A 50 0.99 -20.14 -3.17
N LEU A 51 1.31 -19.05 -3.87
CA LEU A 51 2.49 -18.23 -3.61
C LEU A 51 2.19 -17.07 -2.66
N SER A 52 0.93 -16.84 -2.29
CA SER A 52 0.53 -15.66 -1.50
C SER A 52 1.13 -15.62 -0.09
N ALA A 53 1.44 -16.78 0.49
CA ALA A 53 2.11 -16.90 1.78
C ALA A 53 3.61 -16.61 1.73
N ARG A 54 4.21 -16.57 0.54
CA ARG A 54 5.63 -16.27 0.37
C ARG A 54 5.83 -14.75 0.37
N ASP A 55 6.92 -14.31 1.00
CA ASP A 55 7.36 -12.92 1.00
C ASP A 55 7.95 -12.52 -0.35
N MET A 56 7.06 -12.39 -1.33
CA MET A 56 7.37 -11.94 -2.68
C MET A 56 6.23 -11.10 -3.22
N SER A 57 6.59 -10.25 -4.18
CA SER A 57 5.60 -9.48 -4.94
C SER A 57 4.92 -10.37 -5.97
N LEU A 58 3.61 -10.17 -6.17
CA LEU A 58 2.80 -10.99 -7.09
C LEU A 58 2.24 -10.12 -8.22
N PRO A 59 2.40 -10.52 -9.50
CA PRO A 59 1.77 -9.81 -10.61
C PRO A 59 0.25 -9.82 -10.46
N ILE A 60 -0.39 -8.68 -10.72
CA ILE A 60 -1.85 -8.51 -10.74
C ILE A 60 -2.27 -7.95 -12.11
N GLY A 61 -3.57 -7.65 -12.28
CA GLY A 61 -4.09 -7.05 -13.51
C GLY A 61 -3.42 -5.71 -13.86
N CYS A 62 -3.64 -5.24 -15.09
CA CYS A 62 -3.15 -3.95 -15.59
C CYS A 62 -1.62 -3.76 -15.54
N GLY A 63 -0.86 -4.85 -15.59
CA GLY A 63 0.60 -4.81 -15.47
C GLY A 63 1.12 -4.39 -14.08
N GLN A 64 0.24 -4.32 -13.08
CA GLN A 64 0.58 -3.90 -11.73
C GLN A 64 1.07 -5.09 -10.89
N THR A 65 1.51 -4.80 -9.67
CA THR A 65 2.06 -5.82 -8.76
C THR A 65 1.57 -5.59 -7.34
N MET A 66 1.08 -6.64 -6.69
CA MET A 66 0.84 -6.64 -5.24
C MET A 66 2.19 -6.77 -4.51
N PRO A 67 2.49 -5.90 -3.52
CA PRO A 67 3.81 -5.87 -2.88
C PRO A 67 4.07 -7.11 -2.03
N ALA A 68 5.35 -7.45 -1.85
CA ALA A 68 5.80 -8.38 -0.82
C ALA A 68 5.34 -7.93 0.57
N ALA A 69 5.01 -8.88 1.45
CA ALA A 69 4.40 -8.55 2.74
C ALA A 69 5.38 -7.81 3.65
N ALA A 70 6.65 -8.21 3.69
CA ALA A 70 7.67 -7.55 4.49
C ALA A 70 7.98 -6.14 3.99
N GLU A 71 7.92 -5.93 2.68
CA GLU A 71 8.12 -4.60 2.10
C GLU A 71 7.00 -3.65 2.51
N LEU A 72 5.75 -4.09 2.42
CA LEU A 72 4.61 -3.31 2.91
C LEU A 72 4.73 -3.07 4.43
N ALA A 73 5.01 -4.11 5.23
CA ALA A 73 5.11 -4.00 6.69
C ALA A 73 6.15 -2.96 7.12
N ARG A 74 7.34 -2.95 6.51
CA ARG A 74 8.38 -1.94 6.80
C ARG A 74 7.94 -0.51 6.48
N ARG A 75 7.20 -0.31 5.38
CA ARG A 75 6.63 1.01 5.04
C ARG A 75 5.61 1.45 6.09
N LEU A 76 4.77 0.52 6.56
CA LEU A 76 3.78 0.82 7.60
C LEU A 76 4.42 1.09 8.97
N GLU A 77 5.50 0.38 9.33
CA GLU A 77 6.30 0.66 10.54
C GLU A 77 6.89 2.07 10.49
N ALA A 78 7.45 2.48 9.33
CA ALA A 78 7.99 3.81 9.15
C ALA A 78 6.93 4.92 9.26
N LEU A 79 5.72 4.65 8.76
CA LEU A 79 4.61 5.60 8.83
C LEU A 79 4.02 5.77 10.23
N ARG A 80 4.24 4.85 11.17
CA ARG A 80 3.70 4.94 12.54
C ARG A 80 2.21 5.28 12.54
N ILE A 81 1.42 4.39 11.96
CA ILE A 81 -0.04 4.52 11.88
C ILE A 81 -0.64 4.25 13.25
N GLU A 82 -1.59 5.08 13.68
CA GLU A 82 -2.27 4.97 14.96
C GLU A 82 -3.78 4.80 14.73
N PRO A 83 -4.52 4.19 15.69
CA PRO A 83 -5.93 3.84 15.52
C PRO A 83 -6.88 4.99 15.19
N LEU A 84 -6.50 6.23 15.50
CA LEU A 84 -7.32 7.41 15.22
C LEU A 84 -6.97 8.09 13.89
N HIS A 85 -5.88 7.67 13.23
CA HIS A 85 -5.45 8.29 11.99
C HIS A 85 -6.42 8.05 10.84
N ARG A 86 -6.50 9.05 9.98
CA ARG A 86 -7.06 8.94 8.64
C ARG A 86 -5.92 8.82 7.63
N VAL A 87 -5.98 7.80 6.78
CA VAL A 87 -4.91 7.45 5.84
C VAL A 87 -5.37 7.65 4.40
N LEU A 88 -4.55 8.30 3.58
CA LEU A 88 -4.66 8.27 2.13
C LEU A 88 -3.67 7.26 1.55
N GLU A 89 -4.16 6.32 0.76
CA GLU A 89 -3.36 5.43 -0.07
C GLU A 89 -3.53 5.79 -1.55
N VAL A 90 -2.43 5.94 -2.28
CA VAL A 90 -2.45 6.09 -3.74
C VAL A 90 -1.83 4.87 -4.40
N GLY A 91 -2.61 4.22 -5.27
CA GLY A 91 -2.32 2.93 -5.87
C GLY A 91 -2.92 1.78 -5.06
N THR A 92 -4.25 1.65 -5.08
CA THR A 92 -4.97 0.55 -4.37
C THR A 92 -4.52 -0.84 -4.82
N GLY A 93 -4.25 -1.01 -6.12
CA GLY A 93 -3.81 -2.27 -6.71
C GLY A 93 -4.80 -3.40 -6.45
N SER A 94 -4.35 -4.46 -5.77
CA SER A 94 -5.23 -5.58 -5.41
C SER A 94 -6.21 -5.28 -4.28
N GLY A 95 -5.97 -4.22 -3.49
CA GLY A 95 -6.67 -3.92 -2.24
C GLY A 95 -5.98 -4.48 -0.98
N PHE A 96 -4.87 -5.22 -1.11
CA PHE A 96 -4.18 -5.81 0.04
C PHE A 96 -3.62 -4.75 1.01
N GLY A 97 -3.01 -3.69 0.47
CA GLY A 97 -2.48 -2.56 1.26
C GLY A 97 -3.58 -1.89 2.08
N ALA A 98 -4.64 -1.45 1.40
CA ALA A 98 -5.85 -0.92 2.02
C ALA A 98 -6.42 -1.83 3.12
N ALA A 99 -6.49 -3.14 2.88
CA ALA A 99 -7.00 -4.10 3.87
C ALA A 99 -6.14 -4.14 5.14
N VAL A 100 -4.81 -4.12 5.01
CA VAL A 100 -3.90 -4.05 6.18
C VAL A 100 -4.02 -2.69 6.87
N LEU A 101 -4.03 -1.60 6.12
CA LEU A 101 -4.20 -0.23 6.65
C LEU A 101 -5.49 -0.07 7.45
N SER A 102 -6.59 -0.66 6.97
CA SER A 102 -7.91 -0.60 7.62
C SER A 102 -7.97 -1.23 9.01
N ARG A 103 -6.98 -2.06 9.35
CA ARG A 103 -6.83 -2.68 10.68
C ARG A 103 -5.99 -1.84 11.64
N LEU A 104 -5.27 -0.85 11.12
CA LEU A 104 -4.35 0.01 11.86
C LEU A 104 -4.90 1.42 12.07
N ALA A 105 -5.76 1.88 11.17
CA ALA A 105 -6.28 3.25 11.11
C ALA A 105 -7.80 3.30 11.31
N ARG A 106 -8.30 4.50 11.67
CA ARG A 106 -9.74 4.76 11.79
C ARG A 106 -10.42 4.66 10.43
N GLU A 107 -9.80 5.26 9.42
CA GLU A 107 -10.36 5.40 8.07
C GLU A 107 -9.23 5.36 7.04
N VAL A 108 -9.49 4.69 5.91
CA VAL A 108 -8.60 4.61 4.76
C VAL A 108 -9.35 5.07 3.52
N VAL A 109 -8.83 6.09 2.85
CA VAL A 109 -9.24 6.45 1.49
C VAL A 109 -8.15 5.96 0.56
N THR A 110 -8.50 5.18 -0.46
CA THR A 110 -7.54 4.63 -1.41
C THR A 110 -7.95 4.96 -2.84
N ILE A 111 -7.02 5.43 -3.66
CA ILE A 111 -7.28 5.87 -5.05
C ILE A 111 -6.53 4.97 -6.03
N GLU A 112 -7.26 4.48 -7.03
CA GLU A 112 -6.73 3.63 -8.09
C GLU A 112 -7.06 4.21 -9.47
N ARG A 113 -6.05 4.25 -10.35
CA ARG A 113 -6.16 4.80 -11.70
C ARG A 113 -6.69 3.82 -12.74
N TYR A 114 -6.69 2.53 -12.44
CA TYR A 114 -7.26 1.48 -13.28
C TYR A 114 -8.63 1.05 -12.75
N GLU A 115 -9.69 1.32 -13.51
CA GLU A 115 -11.07 1.02 -13.07
C GLU A 115 -11.27 -0.46 -12.73
N THR A 116 -10.71 -1.38 -13.53
CA THR A 116 -10.75 -2.82 -13.28
C THR A 116 -10.18 -3.17 -11.90
N LEU A 117 -9.02 -2.61 -11.53
CA LEU A 117 -8.41 -2.85 -10.22
C LEU A 117 -9.22 -2.23 -9.09
N ALA A 118 -9.77 -1.03 -9.28
CA ALA A 118 -10.64 -0.39 -8.30
C ALA A 118 -11.89 -1.24 -8.00
N ILE A 119 -12.53 -1.79 -9.04
CA ILE A 119 -13.70 -2.67 -8.90
C ILE A 119 -13.32 -3.95 -8.16
N GLU A 120 -12.24 -4.63 -8.57
CA GLU A 120 -11.79 -5.86 -7.91
C GLU A 120 -11.40 -5.64 -6.45
N ALA A 121 -10.71 -4.53 -6.16
CA ALA A 121 -10.32 -4.18 -4.79
C ALA A 121 -11.55 -3.95 -3.90
N ARG A 122 -12.59 -3.24 -4.38
CA ARG A 122 -13.86 -3.06 -3.65
C ARG A 122 -14.51 -4.39 -3.31
N GLN A 123 -14.58 -5.32 -4.26
CA GLN A 123 -15.17 -6.63 -4.04
C GLN A 123 -14.43 -7.41 -2.94
N ARG A 124 -13.09 -7.47 -3.03
CA ARG A 124 -12.26 -8.18 -2.04
C ARG A 124 -12.32 -7.53 -0.66
N LEU A 125 -12.35 -6.20 -0.58
CA LEU A 125 -12.48 -5.45 0.67
C LEU A 125 -13.86 -5.64 1.33
N ALA A 126 -14.92 -5.72 0.54
CA ALA A 126 -16.25 -6.06 1.02
C ALA A 126 -16.29 -7.49 1.59
N GLU A 127 -15.64 -8.46 0.94
CA GLU A 127 -15.55 -9.85 1.40
C GLU A 127 -14.84 -9.99 2.76
N VAL A 128 -13.82 -9.17 3.05
CA VAL A 128 -13.17 -9.15 4.37
C VAL A 128 -13.84 -8.23 5.40
N GLY A 129 -15.00 -7.67 5.06
CA GLY A 129 -15.85 -6.87 5.95
C GLY A 129 -15.20 -5.56 6.41
N ARG A 130 -14.37 -4.91 5.59
CA ARG A 130 -13.69 -3.66 5.95
C ARG A 130 -14.54 -2.46 5.54
N ALA A 131 -15.43 -2.00 6.42
CA ALA A 131 -16.33 -0.88 6.17
C ALA A 131 -15.63 0.50 6.23
N ASN A 132 -14.45 0.59 6.82
CA ASN A 132 -13.68 1.83 6.98
C ASN A 132 -12.70 2.09 5.82
N VAL A 133 -12.93 1.49 4.65
CA VAL A 133 -12.13 1.70 3.44
C VAL A 133 -13.00 2.24 2.32
N GLU A 134 -12.68 3.45 1.84
CA GLU A 134 -13.28 4.03 0.64
C GLU A 134 -12.33 3.85 -0.55
N VAL A 135 -12.76 3.11 -1.58
CA VAL A 135 -11.98 2.92 -2.82
C VAL A 135 -12.51 3.85 -3.90
N LEU A 136 -11.66 4.74 -4.38
CA LEU A 136 -11.94 5.70 -5.45
C LEU A 136 -11.27 5.27 -6.75
N PHE A 137 -11.98 5.44 -7.86
CA PHE A 137 -11.38 5.35 -9.19
C PHE A 137 -11.02 6.75 -9.66
N GLY A 138 -9.74 7.00 -9.93
CA GLY A 138 -9.30 8.30 -10.41
C GLY A 138 -7.79 8.51 -10.45
N ASP A 139 -7.37 9.74 -10.74
CA ASP A 139 -5.98 10.16 -10.70
C ASP A 139 -5.56 10.56 -9.28
N GLY A 140 -4.98 9.60 -8.55
CA GLY A 140 -4.58 9.81 -7.16
C GLY A 140 -3.41 10.77 -6.95
N ILE A 141 -2.77 11.28 -8.01
CA ILE A 141 -1.74 12.33 -7.90
C ILE A 141 -2.25 13.73 -8.27
N ALA A 142 -3.52 13.85 -8.67
CA ALA A 142 -4.20 15.11 -8.94
C ALA A 142 -4.79 15.75 -7.66
N ALA A 143 -4.76 17.08 -7.57
CA ALA A 143 -5.18 17.83 -6.39
C ALA A 143 -6.65 17.64 -5.99
N ASN A 144 -7.52 17.47 -6.98
CA ASN A 144 -8.97 17.54 -6.78
C ASN A 144 -9.60 16.22 -6.31
N GLU A 145 -8.83 15.14 -6.22
CA GLU A 145 -9.34 13.84 -5.79
C GLU A 145 -9.12 13.56 -4.30
N THR A 146 -8.44 14.47 -3.59
CA THR A 146 -8.22 14.33 -2.14
C THR A 146 -9.49 14.67 -1.35
N ARG A 147 -10.02 13.69 -0.60
CA ARG A 147 -11.26 13.81 0.20
C ARG A 147 -11.02 14.53 1.54
N GLY A 148 -10.35 15.68 1.54
CA GLY A 148 -9.97 16.43 2.75
C GLY A 148 -8.59 16.07 3.28
N TYR A 149 -8.37 16.23 4.60
CA TYR A 149 -7.05 16.07 5.21
C TYR A 149 -6.78 14.66 5.76
N PHE A 150 -5.51 14.30 5.84
CA PHE A 150 -5.03 12.97 6.25
C PHE A 150 -3.86 13.09 7.22
N ASP A 151 -3.80 12.20 8.20
CA ASP A 151 -2.67 12.14 9.14
C ASP A 151 -1.49 11.39 8.54
N ARG A 152 -1.77 10.45 7.63
CA ARG A 152 -0.77 9.68 6.92
C ARG A 152 -1.11 9.57 5.44
N ILE A 153 -0.09 9.67 4.60
CA ILE A 153 -0.20 9.41 3.16
C ILE A 153 0.81 8.35 2.77
N ILE A 154 0.39 7.36 1.99
CA ILE A 154 1.28 6.39 1.36
C ILE A 154 1.05 6.37 -0.15
N LEU A 155 2.13 6.61 -0.90
CA LEU A 155 2.13 6.58 -2.36
C LEU A 155 2.95 5.36 -2.80
N HIS A 156 2.30 4.38 -3.46
CA HIS A 156 2.97 3.16 -3.94
C HIS A 156 3.68 3.37 -5.28
N MET A 157 4.29 4.54 -5.47
CA MET A 157 5.04 4.92 -6.66
C MET A 157 6.18 5.89 -6.33
N SER A 158 7.07 6.07 -7.29
CA SER A 158 8.24 6.93 -7.22
C SER A 158 8.08 8.17 -8.09
N PHE A 159 8.59 9.29 -7.61
CA PHE A 159 8.48 10.61 -8.23
C PHE A 159 9.85 11.28 -8.35
N HIS A 160 10.05 12.10 -9.39
CA HIS A 160 11.16 13.06 -9.40
C HIS A 160 10.94 14.16 -8.37
N GLU A 161 9.77 14.78 -8.42
CA GLU A 161 9.26 15.71 -7.41
C GLU A 161 7.93 15.16 -6.88
N PRO A 162 7.76 14.99 -5.56
CA PRO A 162 6.50 14.49 -5.02
C PRO A 162 5.33 15.43 -5.36
N PRO A 163 4.12 14.88 -5.52
CA PRO A 163 2.95 15.66 -5.90
C PRO A 163 2.54 16.57 -4.73
N HIS A 164 2.92 17.86 -4.79
CA HIS A 164 2.53 18.87 -3.80
C HIS A 164 1.02 18.94 -3.57
N SER A 165 0.24 18.71 -4.62
CA SER A 165 -1.22 18.56 -4.59
C SER A 165 -1.71 17.55 -3.56
N VAL A 166 -1.03 16.39 -3.46
CA VAL A 166 -1.39 15.32 -2.53
C VAL A 166 -0.78 15.60 -1.16
N LEU A 167 0.47 16.06 -1.11
CA LEU A 167 1.13 16.38 0.16
C LEU A 167 0.42 17.51 0.91
N ALA A 168 -0.19 18.47 0.22
CA ALA A 168 -0.99 19.54 0.83
C ALA A 168 -2.18 19.02 1.65
N ALA A 169 -2.65 17.80 1.36
CA ALA A 169 -3.72 17.14 2.12
C ALA A 169 -3.23 16.54 3.46
N LEU A 170 -1.93 16.58 3.79
CA LEU A 170 -1.46 16.18 5.12
C LEU A 170 -1.94 17.18 6.19
N THR A 171 -2.38 16.69 7.34
CA THR A 171 -2.57 17.53 8.53
C THR A 171 -1.22 18.06 9.04
N PRO A 172 -1.18 19.20 9.77
CA PRO A 172 0.00 19.56 10.54
C PRO A 172 0.41 18.42 11.48
N GLY A 173 1.68 18.04 11.48
CA GLY A 173 2.21 16.86 12.17
C GLY A 173 2.05 15.54 11.40
N GLY A 174 1.40 15.56 10.24
CA GLY A 174 1.22 14.39 9.39
C GLY A 174 2.49 13.97 8.66
N THR A 175 2.47 12.74 8.13
CA THR A 175 3.63 12.14 7.47
C THR A 175 3.24 11.43 6.17
N ALA A 176 4.00 11.65 5.09
CA ALA A 176 3.87 10.95 3.82
C ALA A 176 5.04 10.00 3.58
N LEU A 177 4.78 8.90 2.88
CA LEU A 177 5.79 7.96 2.39
C LEU A 177 5.63 7.73 0.90
N PHE A 178 6.73 7.85 0.15
CA PHE A 178 6.75 7.69 -1.31
C PHE A 178 8.16 7.34 -1.81
N GLY A 179 8.30 6.92 -3.06
CA GLY A 179 9.62 6.80 -3.70
C GLY A 179 10.09 8.14 -4.27
N ARG A 180 11.37 8.49 -4.07
CA ARG A 180 12.04 9.61 -4.76
C ARG A 180 13.04 9.05 -5.76
N ILE A 181 12.87 9.39 -7.03
CA ILE A 181 13.77 9.00 -8.12
C ILE A 181 15.04 9.83 -8.00
N GLN A 182 16.20 9.18 -7.89
CA GLN A 182 17.48 9.87 -7.77
C GLN A 182 18.08 10.26 -9.10
N ALA A 183 17.89 9.42 -10.12
CA ALA A 183 18.39 9.62 -11.45
C ALA A 183 17.39 9.04 -12.47
N PRO A 184 17.24 9.66 -13.65
CA PRO A 184 16.54 9.03 -14.75
C PRO A 184 17.22 7.70 -15.10
N ALA A 185 16.43 6.67 -15.37
CA ALA A 185 16.93 5.41 -15.91
C ALA A 185 17.15 5.52 -17.42
N GLU A 186 18.09 4.73 -17.93
CA GLU A 186 18.20 4.48 -19.37
C GLU A 186 16.96 3.75 -19.89
N GLU A 187 16.76 3.78 -21.20
CA GLU A 187 15.61 3.17 -21.84
C GLU A 187 15.59 1.65 -21.58
N GLY A 188 14.52 1.17 -20.95
CA GLY A 188 14.37 -0.24 -20.54
C GLY A 188 14.83 -0.55 -19.11
N GLU A 189 15.49 0.38 -18.42
CA GLU A 189 15.87 0.22 -17.01
C GLU A 189 14.84 0.81 -16.04
N ARG A 190 14.85 0.33 -14.80
CA ARG A 190 14.04 0.91 -13.73
C ARG A 190 14.80 2.06 -13.07
N PRO A 191 14.19 3.23 -12.86
CA PRO A 191 14.84 4.33 -12.18
C PRO A 191 15.25 3.93 -10.77
N LEU A 192 16.47 4.32 -10.38
CA LEU A 192 16.94 4.16 -9.01
C LEU A 192 16.14 5.09 -8.10
N ALA A 193 15.28 4.50 -7.28
CA ALA A 193 14.46 5.22 -6.32
C ALA A 193 14.88 4.93 -4.89
N ARG A 194 14.66 5.90 -4.01
CA ARG A 194 14.80 5.75 -2.57
C ARG A 194 13.50 6.02 -1.86
N LEU A 195 13.23 5.29 -0.81
CA LEU A 195 12.03 5.44 -0.02
C LEU A 195 12.19 6.69 0.86
N CYS A 196 11.31 7.66 0.70
CA CYS A 196 11.33 8.91 1.43
C CYS A 196 10.17 8.95 2.42
N LEU A 197 10.44 9.45 3.62
CA LEU A 197 9.44 9.82 4.61
C LEU A 197 9.46 11.35 4.75
N SER A 198 8.35 12.00 4.43
CA SER A 198 8.23 13.47 4.50
C SER A 198 7.26 13.85 5.62
N HIS A 199 7.76 14.59 6.61
CA HIS A 199 6.99 15.03 7.77
C HIS A 199 6.61 16.51 7.63
N ARG A 200 5.31 16.81 7.79
CA ARG A 200 4.78 18.18 7.78
C ARG A 200 4.87 18.78 9.19
N ALA A 201 5.96 19.48 9.50
CA ALA A 201 6.18 20.10 10.81
C ALA A 201 5.36 21.41 11.02
N GLY A 202 4.70 21.93 9.98
CA GLY A 202 3.86 23.13 10.03
C GLY A 202 3.25 23.44 8.67
N ASP A 203 2.73 24.65 8.46
CA ASP A 203 2.01 24.98 7.22
C ASP A 203 2.90 24.99 5.96
N ALA A 204 4.19 25.26 6.11
CA ALA A 204 5.16 25.27 5.01
C ALA A 204 6.48 24.59 5.36
N ILE A 205 6.55 23.90 6.51
CA ILE A 205 7.79 23.29 7.00
C ILE A 205 7.70 21.78 6.78
N TRP A 206 8.64 21.26 6.00
CA TRP A 206 8.75 19.86 5.65
C TRP A 206 10.12 19.33 6.06
N THR A 207 10.16 18.11 6.58
CA THR A 207 11.41 17.41 6.88
C THR A 207 11.39 16.05 6.21
N ASP A 208 12.34 15.84 5.31
CA ASP A 208 12.48 14.59 4.56
C ASP A 208 13.52 13.69 5.21
N SER A 209 13.20 12.41 5.32
CA SER A 209 14.10 11.35 5.78
C SER A 209 14.20 10.26 4.72
N ASP A 210 15.42 9.88 4.41
CA ASP A 210 15.72 8.79 3.49
C ASP A 210 15.77 7.45 4.23
N LEU A 211 14.92 6.52 3.81
CA LEU A 211 14.77 5.19 4.42
C LEU A 211 15.51 4.09 3.62
N GLY A 212 16.24 4.45 2.56
CA GLY A 212 17.04 3.53 1.77
C GLY A 212 16.44 3.20 0.38
N PRO A 213 17.01 2.22 -0.33
CA PRO A 213 16.58 1.86 -1.68
C PRO A 213 15.11 1.42 -1.76
N SER A 214 14.43 1.83 -2.82
CA SER A 214 13.03 1.49 -3.11
C SER A 214 12.89 0.79 -4.47
N ARG A 215 11.94 -0.13 -4.57
CA ARG A 215 11.57 -0.81 -5.82
C ARG A 215 10.23 -0.31 -6.39
N LEU A 216 9.68 0.77 -5.84
CA LEU A 216 8.46 1.38 -6.33
C LEU A 216 8.64 1.87 -7.78
N GLY A 217 7.68 1.53 -8.65
CA GLY A 217 7.68 1.98 -10.04
C GLY A 217 7.46 3.49 -10.17
N ALA A 218 7.78 4.05 -11.32
CA ALA A 218 7.55 5.47 -11.59
C ALA A 218 6.05 5.82 -11.59
N SER A 219 5.72 7.03 -11.15
CA SER A 219 4.36 7.56 -11.19
C SER A 219 3.85 7.76 -12.62
N LEU A 220 2.56 7.51 -12.84
CA LEU A 220 1.86 7.83 -14.09
C LEU A 220 0.69 8.77 -13.78
N ALA A 221 0.60 9.88 -14.51
CA ALA A 221 -0.50 10.82 -14.37
C ALA A 221 -1.76 10.36 -15.13
N GLY A 222 -2.90 10.87 -14.67
CA GLY A 222 -4.20 10.64 -15.27
C GLY A 222 -4.78 9.25 -15.01
N ARG A 223 -6.10 9.18 -15.17
CA ARG A 223 -6.83 7.91 -15.21
C ARG A 223 -6.33 7.06 -16.37
N ALA A 224 -6.24 5.75 -16.17
CA ALA A 224 -5.97 4.86 -17.28
C ALA A 224 -7.16 4.92 -18.25
N LYS A 225 -6.89 5.27 -19.51
CA LYS A 225 -7.81 4.97 -20.59
C LYS A 225 -7.83 3.44 -20.71
N ALA A 226 -9.03 2.85 -20.79
CA ALA A 226 -9.27 1.41 -20.69
C ALA A 226 -8.20 0.55 -21.37
N LEU A 227 -7.88 -0.60 -20.76
CA LEU A 227 -7.06 -1.65 -21.36
C LEU A 227 -7.66 -2.12 -22.69
#